data_AF-A0A6J4NN76-F1
#
_entry.id   AF-A0A6J4NN76-F1
#
_cell.length_a   1.000
_cell.length_b   1.000
_cell.length_c   1.000
_cell.angle_alpha   90.00
_cell.angle_beta   90.00
_cell.angle_gamma   90.00
#
_symmetry.space_group_name_H-M   'P 1'
#
loop_
_entity.id
_entity.type
_entity.pdbx_description
1 polymer ?
#
loop_
_entity_poly.entity_id
_entity_poly.type
_entity_poly.pdbx_seq_one_letter_code
_entity_poly.pdbx_strand_id
1 'polypeptide(L)'
;MPEPGSHAYDIHRTRLRAEIDDDRSPEFHRTPDGEADEKANQLLRGDTPRPTPSAHGPRSGGPAGEKAERGDPGPVLDVRSVAVTDGALIAVDHSKEGGNAPIDLQWSAVPDGTVEVVVLCTDPDAPDGTFLHWLVTGIDPSATVFDPASPVGTEHANGYGEPGWGGPRPPVGDDAHRYQFRVYALAEQFAA
;
A
#
# COMPACT_ATOMS: atom_id res chain seq x y z
N MET A 1 -14.91 21.04 -10.39
CA MET A 1 -14.81 19.59 -10.13
C MET A 1 -13.52 19.34 -9.37
N PRO A 2 -13.50 18.52 -8.32
CA PRO A 2 -12.26 18.22 -7.58
C PRO A 2 -11.26 17.49 -8.48
N GLU A 3 -9.97 17.74 -8.29
CA GLU A 3 -8.90 17.14 -9.08
C GLU A 3 -8.88 15.61 -8.91
N PRO A 4 -8.81 14.81 -9.98
CA PRO A 4 -8.73 13.35 -9.89
C PRO A 4 -7.58 12.89 -9.00
N GLY A 5 -7.88 12.04 -8.01
CA GLY A 5 -6.91 11.53 -7.03
C GLY A 5 -6.68 12.45 -5.81
N SER A 6 -7.45 13.53 -5.67
CA SER A 6 -7.45 14.34 -4.45
C SER A 6 -8.42 13.80 -3.40
N HIS A 7 -8.15 14.05 -2.11
CA HIS A 7 -9.06 13.70 -1.01
C HIS A 7 -10.48 14.27 -1.21
N ALA A 8 -10.59 15.47 -1.80
CA ALA A 8 -11.86 16.08 -2.17
C ALA A 8 -12.60 15.31 -3.29
N TYR A 9 -11.86 14.68 -4.20
CA TYR A 9 -12.41 13.82 -5.25
C TYR A 9 -12.94 12.51 -4.68
N ASP A 10 -12.24 11.90 -3.73
CA ASP A 10 -12.68 10.65 -3.10
C ASP A 10 -13.91 10.84 -2.21
N ILE A 11 -13.98 11.95 -1.46
CA ILE A 11 -15.19 12.32 -0.70
C ILE A 11 -16.37 12.56 -1.65
N HIS A 12 -16.15 13.25 -2.77
CA HIS A 12 -17.22 13.55 -3.73
C HIS A 12 -17.70 12.29 -4.45
N ARG A 13 -16.78 11.39 -4.83
CA ARG A 13 -17.09 10.07 -5.42
C ARG A 13 -17.91 9.20 -4.46
N THR A 14 -17.56 9.21 -3.18
CA THR A 14 -18.28 8.42 -2.16
C THR A 14 -19.70 8.92 -1.94
N ARG A 15 -19.91 10.24 -1.93
CA ARG A 15 -21.26 10.85 -1.82
C ARG A 15 -22.13 10.57 -3.04
N LEU A 16 -21.58 10.68 -4.24
CA LEU A 16 -22.30 10.37 -5.48
C LEU A 16 -22.68 8.88 -5.58
N ARG A 17 -21.82 7.97 -5.09
CA ARG A 17 -22.14 6.55 -5.01
C ARG A 17 -23.34 6.29 -4.09
N ALA A 18 -23.36 6.92 -2.92
CA ALA A 18 -24.47 6.80 -1.98
C ALA A 18 -25.79 7.38 -2.53
N GLU A 19 -25.76 8.52 -3.22
CA GLU A 19 -26.96 9.11 -3.86
C GLU A 19 -27.53 8.22 -4.97
N ILE A 20 -26.68 7.54 -5.75
CA ILE A 20 -27.10 6.64 -6.84
C ILE A 20 -27.70 5.32 -6.31
N ASP A 21 -27.30 4.91 -5.11
CA ASP A 21 -27.85 3.73 -4.44
C ASP A 21 -29.19 4.00 -3.76
N ASP A 22 -29.48 5.24 -3.35
CA ASP A 22 -30.72 5.62 -2.64
C ASP A 22 -31.89 5.96 -3.60
N ASP A 23 -31.62 6.32 -4.87
CA ASP A 23 -32.65 6.73 -5.85
C ASP A 23 -33.34 5.56 -6.59
N ARG A 24 -33.18 4.30 -6.14
CA ARG A 24 -33.76 3.12 -6.81
C ARG A 24 -34.90 2.44 -6.05
N SER A 25 -36.07 2.54 -6.69
CA SER A 25 -37.37 1.94 -6.35
C SER A 25 -37.29 0.45 -5.92
N PRO A 26 -38.17 -0.01 -5.00
CA PRO A 26 -38.03 -1.27 -4.27
C PRO A 26 -38.35 -2.56 -5.06
N GLU A 27 -38.47 -2.50 -6.39
CA GLU A 27 -38.86 -3.64 -7.23
C GLU A 27 -37.78 -3.94 -8.28
N PHE A 28 -36.95 -4.97 -7.98
CA PHE A 28 -36.03 -5.73 -8.85
C PHE A 28 -34.55 -5.27 -9.01
N HIS A 29 -33.70 -6.19 -8.52
CA HIS A 29 -32.29 -6.52 -8.85
C HIS A 29 -31.17 -5.50 -8.58
N ARG A 30 -30.29 -5.89 -7.62
CA ARG A 30 -28.97 -5.32 -7.34
C ARG A 30 -28.16 -5.20 -8.63
N THR A 31 -27.76 -3.99 -9.02
CA THR A 31 -26.61 -3.84 -9.95
C THR A 31 -25.37 -4.42 -9.28
N PRO A 32 -24.57 -5.26 -9.96
CA PRO A 32 -23.28 -5.71 -9.46
C PRO A 32 -22.33 -4.52 -9.20
N ASP A 33 -21.55 -4.56 -8.12
CA ASP A 33 -20.66 -3.48 -7.66
C ASP A 33 -19.75 -2.91 -8.76
N GLY A 34 -19.29 -3.74 -9.69
CA GLY A 34 -18.45 -3.31 -10.81
C GLY A 34 -19.16 -2.38 -11.80
N GLU A 35 -20.48 -2.50 -11.95
CA GLU A 35 -21.27 -1.66 -12.86
C GLU A 35 -21.51 -0.27 -12.26
N ALA A 36 -21.56 -0.16 -10.93
CA ALA A 36 -21.64 1.13 -10.24
C ALA A 36 -20.31 1.91 -10.35
N ASP A 37 -19.17 1.22 -10.17
CA ASP A 37 -17.85 1.83 -10.33
C ASP A 37 -17.56 2.23 -11.79
N GLU A 38 -17.99 1.44 -12.78
CA GLU A 38 -17.85 1.78 -14.19
C GLU A 38 -18.73 2.99 -14.59
N LYS A 39 -19.97 3.04 -14.08
CA LYS A 39 -20.91 4.13 -14.37
C LYS A 39 -20.50 5.44 -13.70
N ALA A 40 -19.95 5.38 -12.47
CA ALA A 40 -19.33 6.53 -11.80
C ALA A 40 -18.12 7.06 -12.58
N ASN A 41 -17.27 6.16 -13.10
CA ASN A 41 -16.13 6.52 -13.93
C ASN A 41 -16.54 7.07 -15.31
N GLN A 42 -17.66 6.62 -15.90
CA GLN A 42 -18.19 7.17 -17.15
C GLN A 42 -18.78 8.58 -16.98
N LEU A 43 -19.52 8.84 -15.90
CA LEU A 43 -20.08 10.16 -15.60
C LEU A 43 -18.98 11.21 -15.36
N LEU A 44 -17.86 10.81 -14.75
CA LEU A 44 -16.69 11.69 -14.53
C LEU A 44 -15.89 11.96 -15.82
N ARG A 45 -15.97 11.09 -16.82
CA ARG A 45 -15.32 11.25 -18.13
C ARG A 45 -16.11 12.09 -19.14
N GLY A 46 -17.38 12.38 -18.87
CA GLY A 46 -18.23 13.18 -19.75
C GLY A 46 -17.82 14.65 -19.88
N ASP A 47 -17.09 15.19 -18.91
CA ASP A 47 -16.82 16.64 -18.78
C ASP A 47 -15.34 17.04 -18.83
N THR A 48 -14.42 16.15 -19.22
CA THR A 48 -13.00 16.51 -19.38
C THR A 48 -12.40 16.02 -20.70
N PRO A 49 -11.72 16.88 -21.48
CA PRO A 49 -11.10 16.46 -22.72
C PRO A 49 -9.96 15.47 -22.46
N ARG A 50 -9.83 14.48 -23.35
CA ARG A 50 -8.72 13.52 -23.34
C ARG A 50 -7.38 14.29 -23.30
N PRO A 51 -6.47 14.01 -22.34
CA PRO A 51 -5.21 14.71 -22.28
C PRO A 51 -4.35 14.27 -23.48
N THR A 52 -3.95 15.23 -24.30
CA THR A 52 -2.90 15.04 -25.30
C THR A 52 -1.55 14.89 -24.61
N PRO A 53 -0.64 14.06 -25.14
CA PRO A 53 0.68 13.92 -24.55
C PRO A 53 1.55 15.12 -24.92
N SER A 54 1.80 16.03 -23.98
CA SER A 54 2.99 16.87 -24.05
C SER A 54 3.40 17.55 -22.74
N ALA A 55 4.73 17.52 -22.60
CA ALA A 55 5.61 18.46 -21.91
C ALA A 55 5.72 18.37 -20.37
N HIS A 56 6.96 18.10 -19.97
CA HIS A 56 7.55 18.16 -18.64
C HIS A 56 7.12 19.38 -17.80
N GLY A 57 6.76 19.12 -16.53
CA GLY A 57 6.65 20.11 -15.46
C GLY A 57 7.08 19.48 -14.11
N PRO A 58 7.66 20.24 -13.17
CA PRO A 58 8.48 19.69 -12.11
C PRO A 58 7.64 19.04 -11.00
N ARG A 59 8.09 17.87 -10.56
CA ARG A 59 7.53 17.12 -9.43
C ARG A 59 7.88 17.81 -8.12
N SER A 60 6.90 17.95 -7.24
CA SER A 60 7.07 18.32 -5.84
C SER A 60 7.74 17.16 -5.09
N GLY A 61 9.02 17.32 -4.78
CA GLY A 61 9.80 16.41 -3.95
C GLY A 61 9.41 16.51 -2.47
N GLY A 62 9.34 15.35 -1.82
CA GLY A 62 9.24 15.26 -0.36
C GLY A 62 10.49 15.84 0.34
N PRO A 63 10.43 16.06 1.66
CA PRO A 63 11.48 16.75 2.39
C PRO A 63 12.81 15.96 2.37
N ALA A 64 13.89 16.70 2.13
CA ALA A 64 15.26 16.20 2.13
C ALA A 64 15.69 15.80 3.56
N GLY A 65 16.13 14.55 3.71
CA GLY A 65 16.88 14.13 4.90
C GLY A 65 18.26 14.78 4.93
N GLU A 66 18.71 15.19 6.11
CA GLU A 66 20.05 15.74 6.39
C GLU A 66 20.70 14.79 7.43
N LYS A 67 21.94 14.27 7.36
CA LYS A 67 23.13 14.42 6.52
C LYS A 67 23.94 13.11 6.63
N ALA A 68 24.22 12.43 5.54
CA ALA A 68 25.43 11.61 5.38
C ALA A 68 26.22 12.24 4.23
N GLU A 69 27.51 12.48 4.43
CA GLU A 69 28.34 13.31 3.55
C GLU A 69 28.31 12.83 2.08
N ARG A 70 27.80 13.71 1.20
CA ARG A 70 27.95 13.74 -0.27
C ARG A 70 28.20 12.39 -0.94
N GLY A 71 27.13 11.64 -1.14
CA GLY A 71 27.01 10.56 -2.11
C GLY A 71 25.54 10.43 -2.46
N ASP A 72 25.23 10.29 -3.74
CA ASP A 72 23.94 9.82 -4.25
C ASP A 72 23.33 8.76 -3.29
N PRO A 73 22.06 8.87 -2.82
CA PRO A 73 21.44 7.93 -1.88
C PRO A 73 21.38 6.46 -2.36
N GLY A 74 21.93 6.20 -3.54
CA GLY A 74 21.78 4.96 -4.26
C GLY A 74 20.43 4.92 -4.96
N PRO A 75 20.24 3.92 -5.83
CA PRO A 75 18.95 3.66 -6.45
C PRO A 75 17.88 3.36 -5.39
N VAL A 76 16.77 4.10 -5.48
CA VAL A 76 15.60 3.97 -4.59
C VAL A 76 14.59 3.02 -5.24
N LEU A 77 14.15 1.99 -4.51
CA LEU A 77 13.05 1.14 -4.95
C LEU A 77 11.72 1.89 -4.92
N ASP A 78 10.93 1.74 -5.97
CA ASP A 78 9.52 2.13 -5.96
C ASP A 78 8.70 0.97 -5.37
N VAL A 79 7.95 1.22 -4.30
CA VAL A 79 7.10 0.21 -3.62
C VAL A 79 5.63 0.61 -3.69
N ARG A 80 4.75 -0.35 -3.98
CA ARG A 80 3.29 -0.17 -4.09
C ARG A 80 2.55 -1.41 -3.60
N SER A 81 1.26 -1.27 -3.35
CA SER A 81 0.34 -2.34 -3.00
C SER A 81 -1.03 -2.04 -3.62
N VAL A 82 -1.81 -3.06 -3.97
CA VAL A 82 -3.22 -2.87 -4.33
C VAL A 82 -4.12 -2.90 -3.09
N ALA A 83 -3.70 -3.56 -2.02
CA ALA A 83 -4.44 -3.65 -0.77
C ALA A 83 -4.30 -2.40 0.12
N VAL A 84 -3.19 -1.67 0.03
CA VAL A 84 -2.94 -0.47 0.85
C VAL A 84 -2.42 0.72 0.05
N THR A 85 -2.83 1.92 0.46
CA THR A 85 -2.31 3.20 -0.06
C THR A 85 -1.61 3.94 1.08
N ASP A 86 -0.53 4.66 0.77
CA ASP A 86 0.21 5.42 1.77
C ASP A 86 -0.69 6.42 2.52
N GLY A 87 -0.58 6.44 3.84
CA GLY A 87 -1.41 7.25 4.74
C GLY A 87 -2.88 6.85 4.86
N ALA A 88 -3.33 5.82 4.14
CA ALA A 88 -4.71 5.33 4.24
C ALA A 88 -4.88 4.31 5.39
N LEU A 89 -6.13 4.10 5.79
CA LEU A 89 -6.47 3.03 6.74
C LEU A 89 -6.27 1.65 6.07
N ILE A 90 -5.70 0.72 6.83
CA ILE A 90 -5.61 -0.69 6.42
C ILE A 90 -6.97 -1.35 6.61
N ALA A 91 -7.45 -2.06 5.60
CA ALA A 91 -8.73 -2.78 5.67
C ALA A 91 -8.73 -3.85 6.77
N VAL A 92 -9.89 -4.06 7.40
CA VAL A 92 -10.05 -4.98 8.54
C VAL A 92 -9.61 -6.41 8.23
N ASP A 93 -9.73 -6.85 6.98
CA ASP A 93 -9.34 -8.19 6.54
C ASP A 93 -7.84 -8.46 6.75
N HIS A 94 -7.00 -7.42 6.72
CA HIS A 94 -5.56 -7.52 6.99
C HIS A 94 -5.20 -7.39 8.48
N SER A 95 -6.14 -7.00 9.33
CA SER A 95 -5.97 -6.92 10.79
C SER A 95 -5.98 -8.30 11.45
N LYS A 96 -5.39 -8.41 12.64
CA LYS A 96 -5.31 -9.68 13.37
C LYS A 96 -6.68 -10.23 13.79
N GLU A 97 -7.64 -9.35 14.03
CA GLU A 97 -9.00 -9.71 14.50
C GLU A 97 -10.01 -9.89 13.36
N GLY A 98 -9.68 -9.45 12.15
CA GLY A 98 -10.46 -9.72 10.93
C GLY A 98 -10.05 -11.05 10.31
N GLY A 99 -9.30 -11.01 9.21
CA GLY A 99 -8.84 -12.21 8.49
C GLY A 99 -7.35 -12.51 8.66
N ASN A 100 -6.57 -11.57 9.21
CA ASN A 100 -5.10 -11.60 9.23
C ASN A 100 -4.49 -11.90 7.84
N ALA A 101 -5.14 -11.44 6.78
CA ALA A 101 -4.66 -11.64 5.42
C ALA A 101 -3.38 -10.83 5.18
N PRO A 102 -2.29 -11.44 4.67
CA PRO A 102 -1.09 -10.67 4.31
C PRO A 102 -1.40 -9.66 3.20
N ILE A 103 -0.59 -8.61 3.14
CA ILE A 103 -0.72 -7.53 2.15
C ILE A 103 0.18 -7.82 0.96
N ASP A 104 -0.34 -7.64 -0.25
CA ASP A 104 0.47 -7.70 -1.47
C ASP A 104 1.45 -6.53 -1.51
N LEU A 105 2.67 -6.79 -1.97
CA LEU A 105 3.65 -5.75 -2.22
C LEU A 105 4.23 -5.93 -3.61
N GLN A 106 4.36 -4.84 -4.34
CA GLN A 106 5.01 -4.78 -5.64
C GLN A 106 6.12 -3.77 -5.57
N TRP A 107 7.28 -4.11 -6.13
CA TRP A 107 8.40 -3.20 -6.20
C TRP A 107 9.07 -3.21 -7.57
N SER A 108 9.75 -2.12 -7.87
CA SER A 108 10.50 -1.96 -9.11
C SER A 108 11.75 -1.12 -8.88
N ALA A 109 12.57 -0.96 -9.92
CA ALA A 109 13.88 -0.32 -9.83
C ALA A 109 14.85 -1.04 -8.86
N VAL A 110 14.81 -2.38 -8.84
CA VAL A 110 15.78 -3.19 -8.10
C VAL A 110 17.19 -2.88 -8.64
N PRO A 111 18.13 -2.43 -7.79
CA PRO A 111 19.48 -2.09 -8.20
C PRO A 111 20.27 -3.27 -8.78
N ASP A 112 21.16 -3.00 -9.73
CA ASP A 112 22.16 -3.99 -10.16
C ASP A 112 23.06 -4.40 -8.97
N GLY A 113 23.41 -5.68 -8.90
CA GLY A 113 24.21 -6.22 -7.80
C GLY A 113 23.40 -6.56 -6.54
N THR A 114 22.08 -6.39 -6.57
CA THR A 114 21.19 -6.95 -5.53
C THR A 114 21.32 -8.47 -5.50
N VAL A 115 21.60 -9.02 -4.33
CA VAL A 115 21.68 -10.46 -4.05
C VAL A 115 20.36 -10.98 -3.52
N GLU A 116 19.62 -10.16 -2.77
CA GLU A 116 18.27 -10.50 -2.32
C GLU A 116 17.43 -9.26 -2.01
N VAL A 117 16.11 -9.48 -1.99
CA VAL A 117 15.13 -8.51 -1.53
C VAL A 117 14.62 -8.91 -0.14
N VAL A 118 14.39 -7.90 0.71
CA VAL A 118 13.84 -8.07 2.06
C VAL A 118 12.59 -7.22 2.20
N VAL A 119 11.52 -7.81 2.73
CA VAL A 119 10.28 -7.12 3.11
C VAL A 119 10.25 -6.97 4.63
N LEU A 120 9.94 -5.77 5.10
CA LEU A 120 9.82 -5.44 6.52
C LEU A 120 8.54 -4.63 6.75
N CYS A 121 7.73 -5.03 7.73
CA CYS A 121 6.66 -4.20 8.25
C CYS A 121 6.80 -4.00 9.76
N THR A 122 6.79 -2.74 10.20
CA THR A 122 6.94 -2.36 11.61
C THR A 122 5.93 -1.29 12.02
N ASP A 123 5.49 -1.35 13.26
CA ASP A 123 4.66 -0.34 13.92
C ASP A 123 5.49 0.40 14.97
N PRO A 124 5.95 1.64 14.72
CA PRO A 124 6.72 2.42 15.68
C PRO A 124 5.86 3.04 16.80
N ASP A 125 4.53 2.97 16.67
CA ASP A 125 3.57 3.59 17.59
C ASP A 125 3.10 2.60 18.66
N ALA A 126 3.54 1.34 18.60
CA ALA A 126 3.23 0.33 19.60
C ALA A 126 3.73 0.73 21.01
N PRO A 127 2.98 0.39 22.08
CA PRO A 127 3.24 0.91 23.42
C PRO A 127 4.61 0.55 24.01
N ASP A 128 5.13 -0.63 23.68
CA ASP A 128 6.40 -1.16 24.18
C ASP A 128 7.58 -0.87 23.23
N GLY A 129 7.42 0.09 22.32
CA GLY A 129 8.36 0.42 21.26
C GLY A 129 8.04 -0.28 19.95
N THR A 130 8.92 -0.14 18.95
CA THR A 130 8.65 -0.61 17.58
C THR A 130 8.32 -2.10 17.54
N PHE A 131 7.11 -2.42 17.07
CA PHE A 131 6.62 -3.78 16.93
C PHE A 131 6.87 -4.32 15.52
N LEU A 132 7.37 -5.54 15.41
CA LEU A 132 7.61 -6.22 14.15
C LEU A 132 6.34 -6.94 13.69
N HIS A 133 5.70 -6.46 12.62
CA HIS A 133 4.54 -7.12 12.03
C HIS A 133 4.91 -8.17 11.00
N TRP A 134 6.03 -7.96 10.27
CA TRP A 134 6.45 -8.87 9.21
C TRP A 134 7.92 -8.72 8.86
N LEU A 135 8.61 -9.84 8.65
CA LEU A 135 9.95 -9.89 8.08
C LEU A 135 10.04 -11.08 7.13
N VAL A 136 10.39 -10.78 5.88
CA VAL A 136 10.64 -11.79 4.84
C VAL A 136 12.00 -11.53 4.22
N THR A 137 12.86 -12.55 4.18
CA THR A 137 14.22 -12.46 3.60
C THR A 137 14.44 -13.52 2.53
N GLY A 138 15.57 -13.48 1.81
CA GLY A 138 15.87 -14.46 0.79
C GLY A 138 14.93 -14.41 -0.42
N ILE A 139 14.29 -13.27 -0.67
CA ILE A 139 13.48 -13.08 -1.88
C ILE A 139 14.44 -12.86 -3.05
N ASP A 140 14.25 -13.63 -4.12
CA ASP A 140 15.08 -13.52 -5.33
C ASP A 140 15.00 -12.08 -5.92
N PRO A 141 16.12 -11.45 -6.30
CA PRO A 141 16.11 -10.09 -6.87
C PRO A 141 15.26 -9.91 -8.13
N SER A 142 15.00 -11.00 -8.87
CA SER A 142 14.13 -10.97 -10.05
C SER A 142 12.64 -10.95 -9.70
N ALA A 143 12.28 -11.29 -8.45
CA ALA A 143 10.93 -11.11 -7.97
C ALA A 143 10.63 -9.62 -7.83
N THR A 144 9.49 -9.20 -8.38
CA THR A 144 9.00 -7.81 -8.34
C THR A 144 7.66 -7.70 -7.61
N VAL A 145 7.17 -8.84 -7.09
CA VAL A 145 5.91 -8.95 -6.36
C VAL A 145 6.08 -9.97 -5.24
N PHE A 146 5.52 -9.64 -4.09
CA PHE A 146 5.18 -10.60 -3.06
C PHE A 146 3.66 -10.85 -3.15
N ASP A 147 3.30 -12.04 -3.61
CA ASP A 147 1.91 -12.51 -3.62
C ASP A 147 1.68 -13.38 -2.37
N PRO A 148 0.79 -12.98 -1.44
CA PRO A 148 0.41 -13.79 -0.29
C PRO A 148 -0.08 -15.21 -0.63
N ALA A 149 -0.64 -15.43 -1.82
CA ALA A 149 -1.09 -16.74 -2.27
C ALA A 149 0.07 -17.64 -2.75
N SER A 150 1.23 -17.07 -3.06
CA SER A 150 2.43 -17.77 -3.48
C SER A 150 3.67 -17.10 -2.86
N PRO A 151 3.85 -17.24 -1.53
CA PRO A 151 4.89 -16.53 -0.81
C PRO A 151 6.27 -16.97 -1.30
N VAL A 152 7.14 -15.98 -1.49
CA VAL A 152 8.54 -16.15 -1.88
C VAL A 152 9.45 -15.78 -0.72
N GLY A 153 10.64 -16.39 -0.67
CA GLY A 153 11.60 -16.16 0.42
C GLY A 153 11.25 -16.92 1.70
N THR A 154 11.81 -16.45 2.81
CA THR A 154 11.68 -17.04 4.15
C THR A 154 11.00 -16.05 5.08
N GLU A 155 9.84 -16.43 5.60
CA GLU A 155 9.13 -15.66 6.62
C GLU A 155 9.71 -15.94 8.01
N HIS A 156 10.04 -14.87 8.74
CA HIS A 156 10.59 -14.93 10.09
C HIS A 156 9.50 -14.76 11.15
N ALA A 157 9.84 -15.09 12.39
CA ALA A 157 8.97 -14.84 13.53
C ALA A 157 8.74 -13.33 13.70
N ASN A 158 7.48 -12.92 13.75
CA ASN A 158 7.05 -11.55 14.04
C ASN A 158 7.02 -11.27 15.55
N GLY A 159 6.62 -10.07 15.94
CA GLY A 159 6.52 -9.64 17.35
C GLY A 159 5.49 -10.42 18.18
N TYR A 160 4.58 -11.17 17.55
CA TYR A 160 3.69 -12.11 18.23
C TYR A 160 4.32 -13.49 18.46
N GLY A 161 5.52 -13.74 17.93
CA GLY A 161 6.21 -15.03 18.01
C GLY A 161 5.79 -16.04 16.94
N GLU A 162 5.03 -15.61 15.93
CA GLU A 162 4.53 -16.45 14.84
C GLU A 162 5.29 -16.14 13.55
N PRO A 163 5.59 -17.13 12.67
CA PRO A 163 6.17 -16.85 11.37
C PRO A 163 5.17 -16.08 10.49
N GLY A 164 5.68 -15.13 9.71
CA GLY A 164 4.92 -14.42 8.68
C GLY A 164 4.11 -13.23 9.17
N TRP A 165 3.12 -12.83 8.38
CA TRP A 165 2.32 -11.63 8.63
C TRP A 165 1.51 -11.72 9.94
N GLY A 166 1.82 -10.83 10.88
CA GLY A 166 0.97 -10.53 12.02
C GLY A 166 0.28 -9.20 11.79
N GLY A 167 -1.03 -9.20 11.58
CA GLY A 167 -1.80 -8.00 11.27
C GLY A 167 -1.85 -6.96 12.40
N PRO A 168 -2.28 -5.74 12.08
CA PRO A 168 -2.63 -4.70 13.04
C PRO A 168 -3.51 -5.22 14.17
N ARG A 169 -3.16 -4.86 15.41
CA ARG A 169 -3.97 -5.06 16.60
C ARG A 169 -3.64 -4.00 17.66
N PRO A 170 -3.88 -2.71 17.35
CA PRO A 170 -3.61 -1.65 18.31
C PRO A 170 -4.50 -1.83 19.56
N PRO A 171 -4.04 -1.43 20.75
CA PRO A 171 -4.86 -1.45 21.96
C PRO A 171 -6.18 -0.70 21.79
N VAL A 172 -7.24 -1.19 22.44
CA VAL A 172 -8.54 -0.52 22.39
C VAL A 172 -8.42 0.85 23.07
N GLY A 173 -8.71 1.91 22.29
CA GLY A 173 -8.68 3.29 22.77
C GLY A 173 -7.38 4.04 22.50
N ASP A 174 -6.38 3.41 21.88
CA ASP A 174 -5.21 4.11 21.35
C ASP A 174 -5.57 4.91 20.08
N ASP A 175 -4.70 5.87 19.75
CA ASP A 175 -4.72 6.56 18.46
C ASP A 175 -4.47 5.57 17.30
N ALA A 176 -4.69 5.99 16.07
CA ALA A 176 -4.37 5.15 14.91
C ALA A 176 -2.84 4.96 14.80
N HIS A 177 -2.38 3.72 14.86
CA HIS A 177 -0.96 3.36 14.68
C HIS A 177 -0.57 3.39 13.20
N ARG A 178 0.72 3.67 12.95
CA ARG A 178 1.30 3.68 11.60
C ARG A 178 2.03 2.37 11.32
N TYR A 179 1.63 1.68 10.28
CA TYR A 179 2.31 0.46 9.82
C TYR A 179 3.23 0.79 8.65
N GLN A 180 4.55 0.68 8.86
CA GLN A 180 5.56 1.05 7.87
C GLN A 180 6.02 -0.16 7.08
N PHE A 181 5.56 -0.28 5.83
CA PHE A 181 6.06 -1.27 4.88
C PHE A 181 7.32 -0.75 4.19
N ARG A 182 8.39 -1.52 4.25
CA ARG A 182 9.70 -1.21 3.65
C ARG A 182 10.19 -2.41 2.87
N VAL A 183 10.75 -2.14 1.70
CA VAL A 183 11.41 -3.12 0.85
C VAL A 183 12.86 -2.69 0.69
N TYR A 184 13.78 -3.62 0.93
CA TYR A 184 15.20 -3.40 0.80
C TYR A 184 15.77 -4.29 -0.29
N ALA A 185 16.67 -3.75 -1.10
CA ALA A 185 17.56 -4.52 -1.95
C ALA A 185 18.93 -4.61 -1.26
N LEU A 186 19.36 -5.81 -0.93
CA LEU A 186 20.64 -6.05 -0.26
C LEU A 186 21.68 -6.54 -1.25
N ALA A 187 22.90 -6.01 -1.15
CA ALA A 187 24.05 -6.47 -1.93
C ALA A 187 24.67 -7.77 -1.37
N GLU A 188 24.21 -8.22 -0.21
CA GLU A 188 24.64 -9.44 0.47
C GLU A 188 23.42 -10.13 1.07
N GLN A 189 23.55 -11.43 1.35
CA GLN A 189 22.47 -12.20 1.95
C GLN A 189 22.24 -11.79 3.42
N PHE A 190 20.99 -11.69 3.83
CA PHE A 190 20.60 -11.36 5.19
C PHE A 190 21.09 -12.43 6.15
N ALA A 191 21.89 -12.00 7.12
CA ALA A 191 22.30 -12.82 8.25
C ALA A 191 21.31 -12.59 9.40
N ALA A 192 20.52 -13.62 9.72
CA ALA A 192 19.60 -13.64 10.85
C ALA A 192 20.32 -14.01 12.16
#